data_AF-A0A356KJ02-F1
#
_entry.id   AF-A0A356KJ02-F1
#
_cell.length_a   1.000
_cell.length_b   1.000
_cell.length_c   1.000
_cell.angle_alpha   90.00
_cell.angle_beta   90.00
_cell.angle_gamma   90.00
#
_symmetry.space_group_name_H-M   'P 1'
#
loop_
_entity.id
_entity.type
_entity.pdbx_description
1 polymer ?
#
loop_
_entity_poly.entity_id
_entity_poly.type
_entity_poly.pdbx_seq_one_letter_code
_entity_poly.pdbx_strand_id
1 'polypeptide(L)' 'MSVQEPRETNAALRRGIAAARAGELEAALDHYAEALALDPGHLAARANRASALLHLGRCEEAVEECDT' A
#
# COMPACT_ATOMS: atom_id res chain seq x y z
N MET A 1 2.81 25.35 1.32
CA MET A 1 2.23 24.07 1.77
C MET A 1 2.06 23.19 0.56
N SER A 2 2.60 21.99 0.66
CA SER A 2 3.18 21.15 -0.41
C SER A 2 2.15 20.62 -1.40
N VAL A 3 2.10 21.19 -2.61
CA VAL A 3 1.23 20.72 -3.73
C VAL A 3 1.70 19.36 -4.30
N GLN A 4 2.70 18.74 -3.68
CA GLN A 4 3.45 17.59 -4.19
C GLN A 4 3.03 16.25 -3.57
N GLU A 5 2.58 16.26 -2.31
CA GLU A 5 2.25 15.06 -1.51
C GLU A 5 1.20 14.13 -2.16
N PRO A 6 0.12 14.62 -2.81
CA PRO A 6 -0.87 13.73 -3.42
C PRO A 6 -0.37 13.03 -4.68
N ARG A 7 0.54 13.64 -5.44
CA ARG A 7 1.05 13.06 -6.70
C ARG A 7 2.02 11.92 -6.44
N GLU A 8 2.91 12.11 -5.47
CA GLU A 8 3.89 11.09 -5.09
C GLU A 8 3.20 9.90 -4.42
N THR A 9 2.23 10.16 -3.53
CA THR A 9 1.37 9.10 -2.94
C THR A 9 0.67 8.27 -4.01
N ASN A 10 0.03 8.92 -4.99
CA ASN A 10 -0.64 8.24 -6.09
C ASN A 10 0.34 7.46 -7.00
N ALA A 11 1.56 7.97 -7.17
CA ALA A 11 2.58 7.28 -7.94
C ALA A 11 3.02 5.99 -7.22
N ALA A 12 3.31 6.05 -5.92
CA ALA A 12 3.63 4.90 -5.09
C ALA A 12 2.50 3.86 -5.11
N LEU A 13 1.25 4.30 -4.94
CA LEU A 13 0.07 3.44 -5.05
C LEU A 13 0.01 2.70 -6.40
N ARG A 14 0.24 3.42 -7.52
CA ARG A 14 0.22 2.83 -8.86
C ARG A 14 1.32 1.79 -9.06
N ARG A 15 2.52 2.03 -8.52
CA ARG A 15 3.62 1.04 -8.55
C ARG A 15 3.24 -0.22 -7.77
N GLY A 16 2.65 -0.06 -6.58
CA GLY A 16 2.18 -1.20 -5.78
C GLY A 16 1.10 -2.02 -6.50
N ILE A 17 0.13 -1.36 -7.14
CA ILE A 17 -0.91 -2.04 -7.93
C ILE A 17 -0.29 -2.81 -9.10
N ALA A 18 0.72 -2.24 -9.77
CA ALA A 18 1.40 -2.90 -10.87
C ALA A 18 2.18 -4.14 -10.40
N ALA A 19 2.93 -4.03 -9.30
CA ALA A 19 3.67 -5.14 -8.70
C ALA A 19 2.73 -6.27 -8.24
N ALA A 20 1.62 -5.93 -7.59
CA ALA A 20 0.61 -6.91 -7.16
C ALA A 20 0.02 -7.68 -8.36
N ARG A 21 -0.25 -6.99 -9.47
CA ARG A 21 -0.72 -7.61 -10.72
C ARG A 21 0.33 -8.48 -11.39
N ALA A 22 1.61 -8.18 -11.19
CA ALA A 22 2.72 -9.00 -11.65
C ALA A 22 2.96 -10.24 -10.76
N GLY A 23 2.26 -10.37 -9.63
CA GLY A 23 2.48 -11.41 -8.63
C GLY A 23 3.63 -11.13 -7.67
N GLU A 24 4.26 -9.96 -7.76
CA GLU A 24 5.34 -9.50 -6.90
C GLU A 24 4.75 -8.86 -5.63
N LEU A 25 4.11 -9.68 -4.81
CA LEU A 25 3.32 -9.20 -3.66
C LEU A 25 4.19 -8.50 -2.61
N GLU A 26 5.41 -8.98 -2.35
CA GLU A 26 6.35 -8.33 -1.44
C GLU A 26 6.73 -6.92 -1.90
N ALA A 27 7.06 -6.76 -3.19
CA ALA A 27 7.35 -5.45 -3.76
C ALA A 27 6.11 -4.53 -3.74
N ALA A 28 4.92 -5.10 -3.90
CA ALA A 28 3.68 -4.36 -3.76
C ALA A 28 3.51 -3.80 -2.33
N LEU A 29 3.84 -4.57 -1.30
CA LEU A 29 3.79 -4.12 0.09
C LEU A 29 4.70 -2.91 0.34
N ASP A 30 5.92 -2.93 -0.21
CA ASP A 30 6.87 -1.83 -0.07
C ASP A 30 6.35 -0.54 -0.71
N HIS A 31 5.77 -0.64 -1.91
CA HIS A 31 5.18 0.51 -2.59
C HIS A 31 3.92 1.05 -1.90
N TYR A 32 3.10 0.18 -1.29
CA TYR A 32 1.97 0.65 -0.49
C TYR A 32 2.43 1.29 0.82
N ALA A 33 3.49 0.77 1.45
CA ALA A 33 4.09 1.39 2.62
C ALA A 33 4.68 2.78 2.29
N GLU A 34 5.32 2.95 1.12
CA GLU A 34 5.77 4.25 0.62
C GLU A 34 4.58 5.23 0.47
N ALA A 35 3.46 4.78 -0.10
CA ALA A 35 2.25 5.60 -0.22
C ALA A 35 1.69 6.00 1.16
N LEU A 36 1.67 5.08 2.13
CA LEU A 36 1.18 5.34 3.49
C LEU A 36 2.15 6.19 4.33
N ALA A 37 3.44 6.16 4.03
CA ALA A 37 4.41 7.07 4.66
C ALA A 37 4.22 8.52 4.20
N LEU A 38 3.77 8.73 2.96
CA LEU A 38 3.46 10.04 2.39
C LEU A 38 2.07 10.55 2.82
N ASP A 39 1.08 9.66 2.83
CA ASP A 39 -0.27 9.93 3.30
C ASP A 39 -0.78 8.75 4.14
N PRO A 40 -0.62 8.82 5.48
CA PRO A 40 -1.11 7.78 6.39
C PRO A 40 -2.63 7.56 6.31
N GLY A 41 -3.38 8.55 5.82
CA GLY A 41 -4.83 8.48 5.63
C GLY A 41 -5.26 7.89 4.29
N HIS A 42 -4.32 7.44 3.44
CA HIS A 42 -4.63 6.99 2.10
C HIS A 42 -5.33 5.63 2.09
N LEU A 43 -6.65 5.63 2.22
CA LEU A 43 -7.49 4.43 2.34
C LEU A 43 -7.24 3.38 1.26
N ALA A 44 -7.03 3.80 0.00
CA ALA A 44 -6.78 2.84 -1.08
C ALA A 44 -5.41 2.16 -0.95
N ALA A 45 -4.39 2.82 -0.38
CA ALA A 45 -3.09 2.19 -0.19
C ALA A 45 -3.16 1.15 0.93
N ARG A 46 -3.83 1.49 2.05
CA ARG A 46 -4.12 0.57 3.15
C ARG A 46 -4.92 -0.65 2.69
N ALA A 47 -6.02 -0.44 1.97
CA ALA A 47 -6.84 -1.56 1.47
C ALA A 47 -6.07 -2.49 0.52
N ASN A 48 -5.25 -1.92 -0.38
CA ASN A 48 -4.43 -2.73 -1.28
C ASN A 48 -3.30 -3.46 -0.54
N ARG A 49 -2.69 -2.84 0.48
CA ARG A 49 -1.65 -3.48 1.33
C ARG A 49 -2.22 -4.64 2.14
N ALA A 50 -3.37 -4.43 2.79
CA ALA A 50 -4.08 -5.50 3.51
C ALA A 50 -4.43 -6.66 2.57
N SER A 51 -4.94 -6.37 1.38
CA SER A 51 -5.21 -7.40 0.36
C SER A 51 -3.95 -8.17 -0.02
N ALA A 52 -2.82 -7.49 -0.28
CA ALA A 52 -1.55 -8.15 -0.61
C ALA A 52 -1.02 -9.02 0.54
N LEU A 53 -1.14 -8.57 1.80
CA LEU A 53 -0.79 -9.35 2.99
C LEU A 53 -1.64 -10.63 3.10
N LEU A 54 -2.95 -10.54 2.83
CA LEU A 54 -3.82 -11.71 2.80
C LEU A 54 -3.42 -12.71 1.70
N HIS A 55 -3.04 -12.24 0.52
CA HIS A 55 -2.56 -13.12 -0.57
C HIS A 55 -1.25 -13.82 -0.23
N LEU A 56 -0.40 -13.20 0.60
CA LEU A 56 0.83 -13.80 1.13
C LEU A 56 0.59 -14.73 2.33
N GLY A 57 -0.65 -14.83 2.83
CA GLY A 57 -0.96 -15.57 4.05
C GLY A 57 -0.53 -14.88 5.35
N ARG A 58 -0.12 -13.61 5.28
CA ARG A 58 0.31 -12.77 6.42
C ARG A 58 -0.90 -12.11 7.07
N CYS A 59 -1.83 -12.94 7.54
CA CYS A 59 -3.13 -12.48 8.06
C CYS A 59 -3.02 -11.62 9.31
N GLU A 60 -2.06 -11.89 10.20
CA GLU A 60 -1.85 -11.11 11.42
C GLU A 60 -1.50 -9.66 11.10
N GLU A 61 -0.58 -9.44 10.17
CA GLU A 61 -0.19 -8.09 9.72
C GLU A 61 -1.32 -7.39 8.95
N ALA A 62 -2.16 -8.14 8.23
CA ALA A 62 -3.32 -7.56 7.56
C ALA A 62 -4.36 -7.04 8.55
N VAL A 63 -4.48 -7.66 9.74
CA VAL A 63 -5.40 -7.24 10.80
C VAL A 63 -4.89 -5.97 11.47
N GLU A 64 -3.59 -5.86 11.76
CA GLU A 64 -3.00 -4.62 12.31
C GLU A 64 -3.25 -3.41 11.39
N GLU A 65 -3.23 -3.61 10.07
CA GLU A 65 -3.56 -2.59 9.08
C GLU A 65 -5.06 -2.23 9.01
N CYS A 66 -5.94 -3.07 9.53
CA CYS A 66 -7.38 -2.81 9.60
C CYS A 66 -7.78 -2.16 10.92
N ASP A 67 -7.08 -2.46 12.01
CA ASP A 67 -7.42 -2.00 13.37
C ASP A 67 -6.90 -0.58 13.70
N THR A 68 -5.92 -0.08 12.95
CA THR A 68 -5.36 1.27 13.12
C THR A 68 -6.09 2.33 12.30
#